data_AF-A0A0F2NZ04-F1
#
_entry.id   AF-A0A0F2NZ04-F1
#
_cell.length_a   1.000
_cell.length_b   1.000
_cell.length_c   1.000
_cell.angle_alpha   90.00
_cell.angle_beta   90.00
_cell.angle_gamma   90.00
#
_symmetry.space_group_name_H-M   'P 1'
#
loop_
_entity.id
_entity.type
_entity.pdbx_description
1 polymer ?
#
loop_
_entity_poly.entity_id
_entity_poly.type
_entity_poly.pdbx_seq_one_letter_code
_entity_poly.pdbx_strand_id
1 'polypeptide(L)'
;MDFSLGKTLSLLIKTAPFIALRLVIFFGITLAYVVGTGGGAGIGYLVGKAGGDPAGTAFWGAFGGFGLVSGILYLLREYLLYLVKAGHIAVLVQLIDDKPIPGGRSQIDYAAAEVKARFAESSTLFAIDQLIKGVLKAINGLLLSIGRFVPIPGLEPLLRFVSSVLNLSLTYVDEVILAHNIRTHSDNPWESSRNALVLYAQNYGKMVKNALFLAFIVWIFTFVLFLLVLAPVAALVTLFPGIAGFWTVVIAIVVAISLKAAIVDPLAMAALLQAYFRVTEGQQPNPEWVQKLEGVSDKFRKLGEKARSFVPGKSTPVEPAAPTPNDPA
;
A
#
# COMPACT_ATOMS: atom_id res chain seq x y z
N MET A 1 -1.14 -21.91 -10.90
CA MET A 1 -0.94 -20.50 -10.53
C MET A 1 -1.10 -19.69 -11.80
N ASP A 2 -1.83 -18.59 -11.73
CA ASP A 2 -2.13 -17.71 -12.87
C ASP A 2 -1.08 -16.61 -13.07
N PHE A 3 -0.04 -16.59 -12.22
CA PHE A 3 1.15 -15.76 -12.35
C PHE A 3 2.41 -16.61 -12.52
N SER A 4 3.46 -16.01 -13.10
CA SER A 4 4.80 -16.64 -13.21
C SER A 4 5.79 -15.90 -12.32
N LEU A 5 6.41 -16.60 -11.36
CA LEU A 5 7.42 -16.01 -10.49
C LEU A 5 8.62 -15.47 -11.28
N GLY A 6 9.05 -16.17 -12.35
CA GLY A 6 10.13 -15.71 -13.22
C GLY A 6 9.77 -14.41 -13.95
N LYS A 7 8.53 -14.29 -14.46
CA LYS A 7 8.04 -13.03 -15.06
C LYS A 7 7.96 -11.94 -13.99
N THR A 8 7.45 -12.22 -12.79
CA THR A 8 7.40 -11.27 -11.67
C THR A 8 8.78 -10.72 -11.31
N LEU A 9 9.79 -11.58 -11.17
CA LEU A 9 11.16 -11.15 -10.87
C LEU A 9 11.76 -10.32 -12.01
N SER A 10 11.53 -10.72 -13.27
CA SER A 10 11.92 -9.93 -14.44
C SER A 10 11.28 -8.55 -14.45
N LEU A 11 9.98 -8.46 -14.11
CA LEU A 11 9.27 -7.18 -13.99
C LEU A 11 9.93 -6.28 -12.94
N LEU A 12 10.28 -6.81 -11.76
CA LEU A 12 10.95 -6.04 -10.71
C LEU A 12 12.32 -5.51 -11.13
N ILE A 13 13.09 -6.31 -11.88
CA ILE A 13 14.38 -5.87 -12.41
C ILE A 13 14.16 -4.74 -13.42
N LYS A 14 13.18 -4.87 -14.32
CA LYS A 14 12.83 -3.84 -15.31
C LYS A 14 12.27 -2.56 -14.68
N THR A 15 11.69 -2.65 -13.49
CA THR A 15 11.18 -1.51 -12.70
C THR A 15 12.08 -1.15 -11.52
N ALA A 16 13.36 -1.54 -11.54
CA ALA A 16 14.34 -1.19 -10.52
C ALA A 16 14.41 0.32 -10.19
N PRO A 17 14.21 1.27 -11.15
CA PRO A 17 14.09 2.70 -10.82
C PRO A 17 12.99 3.01 -9.78
N PHE A 18 11.85 2.32 -9.83
CA PHE A 18 10.78 2.47 -8.84
C PHE A 18 11.13 1.84 -7.49
N ILE A 19 11.86 0.72 -7.48
CA ILE A 19 12.36 0.11 -6.25
C ILE A 19 13.34 1.08 -5.57
N ALA A 20 14.28 1.66 -6.33
CA ALA A 20 15.21 2.66 -5.83
C ALA A 20 14.48 3.92 -5.32
N LEU A 21 13.47 4.42 -6.06
CA LEU A 21 12.67 5.56 -5.62
C LEU A 21 11.96 5.28 -4.29
N ARG A 22 11.37 4.09 -4.13
CA ARG A 22 10.74 3.66 -2.87
C ARG A 22 11.77 3.62 -1.73
N LEU A 23 12.95 3.07 -1.97
CA LEU A 23 14.03 3.04 -0.98
C LEU A 23 14.46 4.44 -0.54
N VAL A 24 14.62 5.37 -1.48
CA VAL A 24 14.96 6.77 -1.19
C VAL A 24 13.86 7.43 -0.34
N ILE A 25 12.59 7.20 -0.66
CA ILE A 25 11.47 7.78 0.10
C ILE A 25 11.42 7.21 1.52
N PHE A 26 11.52 5.89 1.68
CA PHE A 26 11.51 5.30 3.01
C PHE A 26 12.74 5.70 3.83
N PHE A 27 13.91 5.77 3.20
CA PHE A 27 15.11 6.29 3.84
C PHE A 27 14.95 7.75 4.27
N GLY A 28 14.38 8.60 3.40
CA GLY A 28 14.08 9.99 3.72
C GLY A 28 13.10 10.14 4.89
N ILE A 29 12.07 9.28 4.96
CA ILE A 29 11.15 9.20 6.10
C ILE A 29 11.90 8.82 7.38
N THR A 30 12.73 7.77 7.34
CA THR A 30 13.54 7.36 8.49
C THR A 30 14.48 8.46 8.95
N LEU A 31 15.17 9.12 8.01
CA LEU A 31 16.06 10.23 8.30
C LEU A 31 15.33 11.41 8.92
N ALA A 32 14.12 11.75 8.42
CA ALA A 32 13.29 12.79 9.02
C ALA A 32 12.95 12.47 10.48
N TYR A 33 12.62 11.21 10.80
CA TYR A 33 12.39 10.78 12.18
C TYR A 33 13.64 10.88 13.06
N VAL A 34 14.80 10.46 12.55
CA VAL A 34 16.08 10.55 13.28
C VAL A 34 16.43 12.02 13.56
N VAL A 35 16.33 12.89 12.55
CA VAL A 35 16.65 14.31 12.67
C VAL A 35 15.65 15.04 13.56
N GLY A 36 14.34 14.78 13.40
CA GLY A 36 13.31 15.43 14.21
C GLY A 36 13.41 15.01 15.68
N THR A 37 13.51 13.72 15.95
CA THR A 37 13.60 13.19 17.31
C THR A 37 14.93 13.59 17.96
N GLY A 38 16.06 13.41 17.26
CA GLY A 38 17.38 13.75 17.77
C GLY A 38 17.60 15.26 17.91
N GLY A 39 17.16 16.06 16.93
CA GLY A 39 17.21 17.51 16.98
C GLY A 39 16.31 18.07 18.09
N GLY A 40 15.10 17.54 18.23
CA GLY A 40 14.21 17.86 19.35
C GLY A 40 14.85 17.53 20.70
N ALA A 41 15.47 16.36 20.83
CA ALA A 41 16.19 15.97 22.04
C ALA A 41 17.35 16.92 22.35
N GLY A 42 18.13 17.30 21.34
CA GLY A 42 19.25 18.24 21.46
C GLY A 42 18.79 19.63 21.92
N ILE A 43 17.72 20.16 21.32
CA ILE A 43 17.12 21.45 21.74
C ILE A 43 16.63 21.34 23.19
N GLY A 44 15.89 20.27 23.52
CA GLY A 44 15.40 20.03 24.88
C GLY A 44 16.53 19.97 25.91
N TYR A 45 17.60 19.24 25.60
CA TYR A 45 18.79 19.14 26.45
C TYR A 45 19.46 20.50 26.71
N LEU A 46 19.59 21.33 25.67
CA LEU A 46 20.16 22.68 25.81
C LEU A 46 19.29 23.57 26.69
N VAL A 47 17.97 23.48 26.57
CA VAL A 47 17.02 24.22 27.44
C VAL A 47 17.11 23.72 28.89
N GLY A 48 17.16 22.40 29.11
CA GLY A 48 17.25 21.84 30.46
C GLY A 48 18.55 22.10 31.19
N LYS A 49 19.66 22.36 30.47
CA LYS A 49 20.90 22.84 31.10
C LYS A 49 20.71 24.16 31.85
N ALA A 50 19.80 25.02 31.40
CA ALA A 50 19.46 26.26 32.11
C ALA A 50 18.49 26.02 33.29
N GLY A 51 17.66 24.97 33.21
CA GLY A 51 16.59 24.68 34.18
C GLY A 51 16.91 23.59 35.22
N GLY A 52 18.10 22.98 35.18
CA GLY A 52 18.53 21.96 36.16
C GLY A 52 18.07 20.52 35.87
N ASP A 53 17.27 20.29 34.83
CA ASP A 53 16.87 18.94 34.38
C ASP A 53 17.12 18.74 32.86
N PRO A 54 18.37 18.54 32.43
CA PRO A 54 18.72 18.30 31.04
C PRO A 54 18.13 17.00 30.48
N ALA A 55 17.91 15.99 31.32
CA ALA A 55 17.45 14.68 30.86
C ALA A 55 15.94 14.68 30.59
N GLY A 56 15.13 15.21 31.51
CA GLY A 56 13.67 15.27 31.34
C GLY A 56 13.25 16.21 30.21
N THR A 57 13.89 17.37 30.10
CA THR A 57 13.63 18.31 28.99
C THR A 57 14.10 17.77 27.63
N ALA A 58 15.20 17.01 27.57
CA ALA A 58 15.62 16.33 26.35
C ALA A 58 14.59 15.27 25.90
N PHE A 59 14.02 14.52 26.84
CA PHE A 59 12.96 13.56 26.54
C PHE A 59 11.73 14.25 25.91
N TRP A 60 11.24 15.33 26.53
CA TRP A 60 10.10 16.09 25.99
C TRP A 60 10.41 16.78 24.67
N GLY A 61 11.64 17.27 24.49
CA GLY A 61 12.11 17.78 23.21
C GLY A 61 12.10 16.69 22.12
N ALA A 62 12.57 15.48 22.44
CA ALA A 62 12.53 14.34 21.53
C ALA A 62 11.10 13.97 21.15
N PHE A 63 10.20 13.93 22.13
CA PHE A 63 8.78 13.65 21.94
C PHE A 63 8.11 14.71 21.06
N GLY A 64 8.38 16.00 21.30
CA GLY A 64 7.89 17.11 20.48
C GLY A 64 8.40 17.04 19.04
N GLY A 65 9.70 16.76 18.86
CA GLY A 65 10.30 16.57 17.53
C GLY A 65 9.72 15.38 16.78
N PHE A 66 9.52 14.24 17.46
CA PHE A 66 8.83 13.08 16.92
C PHE A 66 7.38 13.39 16.53
N GLY A 67 6.65 14.13 17.39
CA GLY A 67 5.26 14.54 17.15
C GLY A 67 5.13 15.45 15.93
N LEU A 68 6.02 16.44 15.79
CA LEU A 68 6.06 17.34 14.64
C LEU A 68 6.30 16.59 13.34
N VAL A 69 7.34 15.74 13.30
CA VAL A 69 7.65 14.92 12.12
C VAL A 69 6.50 13.98 11.81
N SER A 70 5.90 13.35 12.82
CA SER A 70 4.74 12.49 12.62
C SER A 70 3.54 13.25 12.05
N GLY A 71 3.27 14.47 12.50
CA GLY A 71 2.20 15.31 11.95
C GLY A 71 2.44 15.67 10.48
N ILE A 72 3.66 16.12 10.14
CA ILE A 72 4.03 16.45 8.75
C ILE A 72 3.96 15.21 7.86
N LEU A 73 4.57 14.10 8.28
CA LEU A 73 4.60 12.87 7.52
C LEU A 73 3.22 12.24 7.42
N TYR A 74 2.35 12.36 8.42
CA TYR A 74 0.97 11.88 8.31
C TYR A 74 0.25 12.50 7.10
N LEU A 75 0.44 13.81 6.88
CA LEU A 75 -0.15 14.53 5.75
C LEU A 75 0.50 14.17 4.41
N LEU A 76 1.83 14.02 4.37
CA LEU A 76 2.57 13.79 3.13
C LEU A 76 2.62 12.32 2.69
N ARG A 77 2.64 11.38 3.65
CA ARG A 77 2.95 9.97 3.42
C ARG A 77 1.92 9.31 2.53
N GLU A 78 0.63 9.54 2.78
CA GLU A 78 -0.42 8.89 1.99
C GLU A 78 -0.33 9.32 0.53
N TYR A 79 -0.20 10.62 0.28
CA TYR A 79 -0.07 11.16 -1.08
C TYR A 79 1.20 10.69 -1.80
N LEU A 80 2.37 10.81 -1.15
CA LEU A 80 3.66 10.47 -1.76
C LEU A 80 3.78 8.98 -2.07
N LEU A 81 3.44 8.12 -1.09
CA LEU A 81 3.53 6.67 -1.27
C LEU A 81 2.54 6.19 -2.32
N TYR A 82 1.37 6.83 -2.39
CA TYR A 82 0.36 6.47 -3.36
C TYR A 82 0.75 6.89 -4.78
N LEU A 83 1.28 8.10 -4.99
CA LEU A 83 1.73 8.53 -6.32
C LEU A 83 2.82 7.62 -6.88
N VAL A 84 3.80 7.25 -6.06
CA VAL A 84 4.89 6.34 -6.43
C VAL A 84 4.35 4.93 -6.71
N LYS A 85 3.36 4.49 -5.93
CA LYS A 85 2.68 3.21 -6.14
C LYS A 85 1.93 3.21 -7.48
N ALA A 86 1.11 4.24 -7.75
CA ALA A 86 0.37 4.40 -9.00
C ALA A 86 1.29 4.46 -10.22
N GLY A 87 2.38 5.22 -10.14
CA GLY A 87 3.40 5.26 -11.20
C GLY A 87 4.04 3.89 -11.44
N HIS A 88 4.39 3.15 -10.38
CA HIS A 88 4.93 1.80 -10.54
C HIS A 88 3.93 0.87 -11.22
N ILE A 89 2.64 0.94 -10.85
CA ILE A 89 1.58 0.15 -11.48
C ILE A 89 1.45 0.48 -12.97
N ALA A 90 1.48 1.76 -13.34
CA ALA A 90 1.40 2.19 -14.74
C ALA A 90 2.51 1.55 -15.59
N VAL A 91 3.73 1.49 -15.05
CA VAL A 91 4.86 0.84 -15.72
C VAL A 91 4.71 -0.68 -15.77
N LEU A 92 4.27 -1.30 -14.66
CA LEU A 92 4.04 -2.74 -14.60
C LEU A 92 2.98 -3.19 -15.60
N VAL A 93 1.89 -2.43 -15.78
CA VAL A 93 0.84 -2.75 -16.77
C VAL A 93 1.44 -2.84 -18.18
N GLN A 94 2.24 -1.85 -18.58
CA GLN A 94 2.88 -1.83 -19.89
C GLN A 94 3.83 -3.02 -20.07
N LEU A 95 4.66 -3.31 -19.07
CA LEU A 95 5.59 -4.43 -19.11
C LEU A 95 4.89 -5.81 -19.06
N ILE A 96 3.75 -5.93 -18.38
CA ILE A 96 2.96 -7.17 -18.35
C ILE A 96 2.43 -7.47 -19.75
N ASP A 97 2.04 -6.43 -20.49
CA ASP A 97 1.62 -6.50 -21.90
C ASP A 97 2.82 -6.54 -22.88
N ASP A 98 4.04 -6.74 -22.37
CA ASP A 98 5.29 -6.85 -23.14
C ASP A 98 5.56 -5.62 -24.04
N LYS A 99 5.02 -4.46 -23.68
CA LYS A 99 5.26 -3.18 -24.36
C LYS A 99 6.58 -2.55 -23.90
N PRO A 100 7.30 -1.86 -24.80
CA PRO A 100 8.53 -1.16 -24.44
C PRO A 100 8.23 0.02 -23.52
N ILE A 101 9.13 0.25 -22.56
CA ILE A 101 9.10 1.41 -21.67
C ILE A 101 10.47 2.09 -21.66
N PRO A 102 10.53 3.43 -21.45
CA PRO A 102 11.80 4.10 -21.20
C PRO A 102 12.48 3.53 -19.95
N GLY A 103 13.80 3.40 -19.99
CA GLY A 103 14.60 2.99 -18.83
C GLY A 103 14.94 4.15 -17.89
N GLY A 104 15.58 3.86 -16.76
CA GLY A 104 16.17 4.87 -15.87
C GLY A 104 15.17 5.91 -15.35
N ARG A 105 15.62 7.17 -15.21
CA ARG A 105 14.79 8.28 -14.71
C ARG A 105 13.59 8.59 -15.62
N SER A 106 13.75 8.45 -16.93
CA SER A 106 12.65 8.66 -17.89
C SER A 106 11.47 7.70 -17.69
N GLN A 107 11.68 6.56 -17.03
CA GLN A 107 10.60 5.65 -16.64
C GLN A 107 9.64 6.30 -15.62
N ILE A 108 10.18 7.11 -14.70
CA ILE A 108 9.40 7.80 -13.67
C ILE A 108 8.59 8.94 -14.30
N ASP A 109 9.21 9.70 -15.20
CA ASP A 109 8.56 10.81 -15.92
C ASP A 109 7.42 10.29 -16.81
N TYR A 110 7.66 9.18 -17.52
CA TYR A 110 6.63 8.48 -18.28
C TYR A 110 5.45 8.06 -17.40
N ALA A 111 5.73 7.44 -16.25
CA ALA A 111 4.69 6.98 -15.34
C ALA A 111 3.88 8.14 -14.75
N ALA A 112 4.55 9.24 -14.39
CA ALA A 112 3.89 10.45 -13.90
C ALA A 112 2.97 11.05 -14.96
N ALA A 113 3.39 11.07 -16.23
CA ALA A 113 2.58 11.51 -17.35
C ALA A 113 1.36 10.61 -17.56
N GLU A 114 1.52 9.28 -17.53
CA GLU A 114 0.42 8.32 -17.71
C GLU A 114 -0.63 8.45 -16.59
N VAL A 115 -0.19 8.55 -15.33
CA VAL A 115 -1.10 8.76 -14.19
C VAL A 115 -1.83 10.10 -14.31
N LYS A 116 -1.12 11.18 -14.67
CA LYS A 116 -1.76 12.50 -14.84
C LYS A 116 -2.74 12.54 -16.01
N ALA A 117 -2.44 11.85 -17.10
CA ALA A 117 -3.31 11.81 -18.28
C ALA A 117 -4.62 11.09 -17.99
N ARG A 118 -4.61 10.03 -17.17
CA ARG A 118 -5.80 9.24 -16.85
C ARG A 118 -6.63 9.81 -15.71
N PHE A 119 -5.95 10.39 -14.74
CA PHE A 119 -6.58 11.00 -13.60
C PHE A 119 -6.32 12.49 -13.71
N ALA A 120 -7.09 13.14 -14.59
CA ALA A 120 -6.97 14.55 -14.95
C ALA A 120 -6.71 15.47 -13.75
N GLU A 121 -7.29 15.11 -12.59
CA GLU A 121 -6.90 15.59 -11.27
C GLU A 121 -6.45 14.45 -10.37
N SER A 122 -5.39 14.68 -9.56
CA SER A 122 -4.98 13.76 -8.50
C SER A 122 -6.09 13.49 -7.47
N SER A 123 -7.07 14.39 -7.37
CA SER A 123 -8.27 14.25 -6.52
C SER A 123 -9.14 13.04 -6.92
N THR A 124 -9.28 12.77 -8.21
CA THR A 124 -10.15 11.70 -8.74
C THR A 124 -9.55 10.33 -8.45
N LEU A 125 -8.25 10.18 -8.73
CA LEU A 125 -7.49 8.97 -8.40
C LEU A 125 -7.63 8.62 -6.91
N PHE A 126 -7.40 9.61 -6.04
CA PHE A 126 -7.50 9.42 -4.60
C PHE A 126 -8.93 9.11 -4.13
N ALA A 127 -9.93 9.77 -4.70
CA ALA A 127 -11.33 9.50 -4.36
C ALA A 127 -11.76 8.08 -4.76
N ILE A 128 -11.32 7.59 -5.94
CA ILE A 128 -11.53 6.20 -6.37
C ILE A 128 -10.85 5.23 -5.38
N ASP A 129 -9.59 5.48 -5.04
CA ASP A 129 -8.81 4.66 -4.11
C ASP A 129 -9.48 4.52 -2.74
N GLN A 130 -9.95 5.63 -2.16
CA GLN A 130 -10.66 5.62 -0.88
C GLN A 130 -11.98 4.83 -0.95
N LEU A 131 -12.72 4.92 -2.05
CA LEU A 131 -13.91 4.09 -2.24
C LEU A 131 -13.53 2.61 -2.32
N ILE A 132 -12.51 2.25 -3.11
CA ILE A 132 -12.05 0.86 -3.23
C ILE A 132 -11.61 0.32 -1.87
N LYS A 133 -10.75 1.03 -1.13
CA LYS A 133 -10.36 0.65 0.25
C LYS A 133 -11.57 0.42 1.15
N GLY A 134 -12.58 1.28 1.04
CA GLY A 134 -13.84 1.13 1.76
C GLY A 134 -14.63 -0.13 1.37
N VAL A 135 -14.68 -0.47 0.07
CA VAL A 135 -15.27 -1.72 -0.43
C VAL A 135 -14.52 -2.93 0.13
N LEU A 136 -13.19 -2.92 0.05
CA LEU A 136 -12.33 -4.01 0.54
C LEU A 136 -12.47 -4.20 2.06
N LYS A 137 -12.58 -3.11 2.82
CA LYS A 137 -12.82 -3.16 4.27
C LYS A 137 -14.16 -3.79 4.61
N ALA A 138 -15.22 -3.46 3.86
CA ALA A 138 -16.54 -4.06 4.04
C ALA A 138 -16.51 -5.57 3.73
N ILE A 139 -15.89 -5.96 2.62
CA ILE A 139 -15.72 -7.38 2.23
C ILE A 139 -14.91 -8.14 3.27
N ASN A 140 -13.78 -7.58 3.73
CA ASN A 140 -12.94 -8.24 4.73
C ASN A 140 -13.68 -8.39 6.07
N GLY A 141 -14.44 -7.37 6.48
CA GLY A 141 -15.28 -7.42 7.67
C GLY A 141 -16.31 -8.56 7.62
N LEU A 142 -16.97 -8.73 6.46
CA LEU A 142 -17.93 -9.82 6.25
C LEU A 142 -17.26 -11.20 6.31
N LEU A 143 -16.15 -11.38 5.60
CA LEU A 143 -15.41 -12.65 5.57
C LEU A 143 -14.87 -13.06 6.94
N LEU A 144 -14.33 -12.09 7.70
CA LEU A 144 -13.82 -12.33 9.04
C LEU A 144 -14.95 -12.55 10.05
N SER A 145 -16.14 -11.99 9.84
CA SER A 145 -17.33 -12.27 10.67
C SER A 145 -17.73 -13.73 10.58
N ILE A 146 -17.68 -14.34 9.40
CA ILE A 146 -18.01 -15.76 9.19
C ILE A 146 -17.05 -16.67 9.99
N GLY A 147 -15.77 -16.30 10.06
CA GLY A 147 -14.74 -17.06 10.79
C GLY A 147 -14.87 -17.05 12.32
N ARG A 148 -15.65 -16.14 12.91
CA ARG A 148 -15.82 -16.04 14.38
C ARG A 148 -16.86 -17.00 14.95
N PHE A 149 -17.71 -17.58 14.10
CA PHE A 149 -18.78 -18.48 14.54
C PHE A 149 -18.35 -19.94 14.71
N VAL A 150 -17.07 -20.28 14.46
CA VAL A 150 -16.55 -21.64 14.63
C VAL A 150 -15.34 -21.65 15.58
N PRO A 151 -15.52 -21.44 16.90
CA PRO A 151 -14.45 -21.61 17.87
C PRO A 151 -14.16 -23.11 18.06
N ILE A 152 -13.30 -23.67 17.22
CA ILE A 152 -12.78 -25.05 17.38
C ILE A 152 -11.43 -24.95 18.11
N PRO A 153 -11.34 -25.40 19.37
CA PRO A 153 -10.07 -25.49 20.08
C PRO A 153 -9.02 -26.24 19.26
N GLY A 154 -7.80 -25.70 19.17
CA GLY A 154 -6.69 -26.32 18.42
C GLY A 154 -6.58 -25.96 16.94
N LEU A 155 -7.57 -25.28 16.34
CA LEU A 155 -7.49 -24.78 14.95
C LEU A 155 -7.04 -23.33 14.81
N GLU A 156 -6.70 -22.65 15.92
CA GLU A 156 -6.27 -21.24 15.89
C GLU A 156 -5.12 -20.95 14.92
N PRO A 157 -4.05 -21.77 14.82
CA PRO A 157 -2.97 -21.52 13.87
C PRO A 157 -3.45 -21.60 12.42
N LEU A 158 -4.35 -22.56 12.12
CA LEU A 158 -4.96 -22.70 10.81
C LEU A 158 -5.86 -21.51 10.48
N LEU A 159 -6.67 -21.05 11.43
CA LEU A 159 -7.52 -19.86 11.25
C LEU A 159 -6.70 -18.59 11.01
N ARG A 160 -5.57 -18.41 11.72
CA ARG A 160 -4.62 -17.31 11.48
C ARG A 160 -3.99 -17.41 10.10
N PHE A 161 -3.61 -18.61 9.68
CA PHE A 161 -3.07 -18.86 8.34
C PHE A 161 -4.09 -18.50 7.26
N VAL A 162 -5.32 -19.00 7.34
CA VAL A 162 -6.40 -18.68 6.39
C VAL A 162 -6.67 -17.18 6.38
N SER A 163 -6.79 -16.54 7.54
CA SER A 163 -7.00 -15.09 7.65
C SER A 163 -5.87 -14.30 6.98
N SER A 164 -4.61 -14.76 7.13
CA SER A 164 -3.45 -14.14 6.48
C SER A 164 -3.53 -14.25 4.96
N VAL A 165 -3.94 -15.41 4.42
CA VAL A 165 -4.13 -15.62 2.97
C VAL A 165 -5.26 -14.76 2.42
N LEU A 166 -6.40 -14.70 3.12
CA LEU A 166 -7.54 -13.85 2.74
C LEU A 166 -7.14 -12.37 2.75
N ASN A 167 -6.46 -11.92 3.80
CA ASN A 167 -5.92 -10.56 3.89
C ASN A 167 -4.96 -10.28 2.74
N LEU A 168 -4.02 -11.19 2.42
CA LEU A 168 -3.09 -11.01 1.32
C LEU A 168 -3.81 -10.90 -0.03
N SER A 169 -4.87 -11.69 -0.24
CA SER A 169 -5.68 -11.60 -1.45
C SER A 169 -6.31 -10.22 -1.61
N LEU A 170 -6.74 -9.59 -0.51
CA LEU A 170 -7.38 -8.28 -0.50
C LEU A 170 -6.39 -7.10 -0.45
N THR A 171 -5.17 -7.32 0.06
CA THR A 171 -4.18 -6.27 0.35
C THR A 171 -3.77 -5.49 -0.89
N TYR A 172 -3.73 -6.14 -2.05
CA TYR A 172 -3.28 -5.51 -3.30
C TYR A 172 -4.40 -5.31 -4.32
N VAL A 173 -5.66 -5.37 -3.88
CA VAL A 173 -6.79 -5.28 -4.81
C VAL A 173 -6.94 -3.86 -5.33
N ASP A 174 -6.72 -2.83 -4.50
CA ASP A 174 -6.71 -1.43 -4.97
C ASP A 174 -5.71 -1.23 -6.12
N GLU A 175 -4.52 -1.83 -6.03
CA GLU A 175 -3.54 -1.79 -7.11
C GLU A 175 -3.99 -2.55 -8.35
N VAL A 176 -4.65 -3.70 -8.18
CA VAL A 176 -5.23 -4.46 -9.28
C VAL A 176 -6.32 -3.65 -9.99
N ILE A 177 -7.19 -2.97 -9.24
CA ILE A 177 -8.25 -2.11 -9.81
C ILE A 177 -7.63 -0.93 -10.57
N LEU A 178 -6.63 -0.27 -9.97
CA LEU A 178 -5.89 0.81 -10.62
C LEU A 178 -5.18 0.32 -11.90
N ALA A 179 -4.57 -0.87 -11.85
CA ALA A 179 -3.93 -1.48 -13.00
C ALA A 179 -4.94 -1.75 -14.14
N HIS A 180 -6.13 -2.26 -13.80
CA HIS A 180 -7.20 -2.47 -14.78
C HIS A 180 -7.66 -1.16 -15.42
N ASN A 181 -7.81 -0.11 -14.62
CA ASN A 181 -8.17 1.21 -15.11
C ASN A 181 -7.14 1.74 -16.12
N ILE A 182 -5.85 1.63 -15.79
CA ILE A 182 -4.76 2.04 -16.67
C ILE A 182 -4.73 1.19 -17.95
N ARG A 183 -4.88 -0.14 -17.84
CA ARG A 183 -4.80 -1.07 -18.97
C ARG A 183 -5.96 -0.95 -19.95
N THR A 184 -7.16 -0.63 -19.47
CA THR A 184 -8.38 -0.57 -20.30
C THR A 184 -8.56 0.74 -21.05
N HIS A 185 -7.77 1.78 -20.74
CA HIS A 185 -7.88 3.09 -21.38
C HIS A 185 -9.32 3.68 -21.35
N SER A 186 -10.11 3.36 -20.33
CA SER A 186 -11.49 3.83 -20.20
C SER A 186 -11.56 5.33 -19.91
N ASP A 187 -12.39 6.06 -20.65
CA ASP A 187 -12.66 7.49 -20.42
C ASP A 187 -13.37 7.73 -19.08
N ASN A 188 -14.15 6.75 -18.60
CA ASN A 188 -14.81 6.80 -17.30
C ASN A 188 -14.03 5.95 -16.28
N PRO A 189 -13.21 6.59 -15.41
CA PRO A 189 -12.39 5.85 -14.47
C PRO A 189 -13.22 5.22 -13.33
N TRP A 190 -14.37 5.80 -12.99
CA TRP A 190 -15.28 5.28 -11.97
C TRP A 190 -15.95 3.98 -12.43
N GLU A 191 -16.42 3.95 -13.67
CA GLU A 191 -17.04 2.77 -14.27
C GLU A 191 -16.03 1.64 -14.45
N SER A 192 -14.84 1.94 -14.98
CA SER A 192 -13.77 0.94 -15.12
C SER A 192 -13.38 0.34 -13.77
N SER A 193 -13.26 1.18 -12.73
CA SER A 193 -12.96 0.70 -11.37
C SER A 193 -14.07 -0.18 -10.79
N ARG A 194 -15.34 0.18 -11.05
CA ARG A 194 -16.50 -0.62 -10.65
C ARG A 194 -16.50 -1.99 -11.34
N ASN A 195 -16.29 -2.00 -12.65
CA ASN A 195 -16.23 -3.23 -13.43
C ASN A 195 -15.08 -4.12 -12.96
N ALA A 196 -13.91 -3.53 -12.70
CA ALA A 196 -12.75 -4.25 -12.20
C ALA A 196 -13.02 -4.93 -10.84
N LEU A 197 -13.73 -4.26 -9.93
CA LEU A 197 -14.14 -4.82 -8.63
C LEU A 197 -15.10 -6.00 -8.80
N VAL A 198 -16.05 -5.92 -9.73
CA VAL A 198 -16.96 -7.02 -10.04
C VAL A 198 -16.19 -8.20 -10.62
N LEU A 199 -15.28 -7.95 -11.56
CA LEU A 199 -14.43 -8.98 -12.16
C LEU A 199 -13.54 -9.67 -11.10
N TYR A 200 -13.04 -8.91 -10.11
CA TYR A 200 -12.30 -9.47 -8.98
C TYR A 200 -13.21 -10.36 -8.12
N ALA A 201 -14.38 -9.83 -7.71
CA ALA A 201 -15.31 -10.53 -6.82
C ALA A 201 -15.85 -11.82 -7.46
N GLN A 202 -16.23 -11.79 -8.73
CA GLN A 202 -16.74 -12.97 -9.42
C GLN A 202 -15.68 -14.06 -9.61
N ASN A 203 -14.39 -13.70 -9.57
CA ASN A 203 -13.26 -14.63 -9.62
C ASN A 203 -12.57 -14.82 -8.26
N TYR A 204 -13.21 -14.44 -7.15
CA TYR A 204 -12.59 -14.42 -5.82
C TYR A 204 -11.90 -15.73 -5.44
N GLY A 205 -12.53 -16.88 -5.70
CA GLY A 205 -11.93 -18.18 -5.39
C GLY A 205 -10.61 -18.44 -6.12
N LYS A 206 -10.51 -18.04 -7.39
CA LYS A 206 -9.25 -18.12 -8.16
C LYS A 206 -8.22 -17.14 -7.62
N MET A 207 -8.63 -15.94 -7.24
CA MET A 207 -7.74 -14.92 -6.66
C MET A 207 -7.18 -15.37 -5.31
N VAL A 208 -8.00 -15.92 -4.42
CA VAL A 208 -7.56 -16.50 -3.13
C VAL A 208 -6.61 -17.67 -3.35
N LYS A 209 -6.88 -18.55 -4.32
CA LYS A 209 -5.96 -19.64 -4.66
C LYS A 209 -4.59 -19.12 -5.09
N ASN A 210 -4.54 -18.05 -5.88
CA ASN A 210 -3.26 -17.43 -6.24
C ASN A 210 -2.58 -16.74 -5.05
N ALA A 211 -3.36 -16.04 -4.21
CA ALA A 211 -2.87 -15.42 -2.99
C ALA A 211 -2.29 -16.44 -2.00
N LEU A 212 -2.84 -17.66 -1.93
CA LEU A 212 -2.29 -18.74 -1.11
C LEU A 212 -0.85 -19.07 -1.48
N PHE A 213 -0.57 -19.31 -2.77
CA PHE A 213 0.80 -19.56 -3.24
C PHE A 213 1.68 -18.34 -3.04
N LEU A 214 1.14 -17.15 -3.30
CA LEU A 214 1.86 -15.90 -3.11
C LEU A 214 2.22 -15.65 -1.65
N ALA A 215 1.39 -16.07 -0.69
CA ALA A 215 1.67 -15.92 0.74
C ALA A 215 2.94 -16.65 1.15
N PHE A 216 3.11 -17.90 0.70
CA PHE A 216 4.33 -18.65 0.95
C PHE A 216 5.56 -17.95 0.38
N ILE A 217 5.48 -17.45 -0.86
CA ILE A 217 6.57 -16.70 -1.49
C ILE A 217 6.89 -15.43 -0.68
N VAL A 218 5.87 -14.63 -0.36
CA VAL A 218 6.02 -13.39 0.41
C VAL A 218 6.64 -13.65 1.77
N TRP A 219 6.24 -14.71 2.48
CA TRP A 219 6.83 -15.05 3.78
C TRP A 219 8.29 -15.48 3.67
N ILE A 220 8.64 -16.32 2.68
CA ILE A 220 10.04 -16.71 2.45
C ILE A 220 10.88 -15.47 2.15
N PHE A 221 10.45 -14.61 1.24
CA PHE A 221 11.17 -13.39 0.89
C PHE A 221 11.28 -12.42 2.08
N THR A 222 10.20 -12.27 2.86
CA THR A 222 10.21 -11.42 4.06
C THR A 222 11.14 -11.98 5.13
N PHE A 223 11.16 -13.30 5.32
CA PHE A 223 12.04 -13.97 6.27
C PHE A 223 13.52 -13.83 5.86
N VAL A 224 13.84 -14.08 4.60
CA VAL A 224 15.20 -13.87 4.06
C VAL A 224 15.62 -12.41 4.23
N LEU A 225 14.74 -11.46 3.89
CA LEU A 225 15.01 -10.04 4.06
C LEU A 225 15.24 -9.67 5.53
N PHE A 226 14.44 -10.22 6.44
CA PHE A 226 14.62 -10.01 7.87
C PHE A 226 15.98 -10.49 8.35
N LEU A 227 16.44 -11.66 7.91
CA LEU A 227 17.80 -12.16 8.23
C LEU A 227 18.89 -11.24 7.66
N LEU A 228 18.72 -10.73 6.44
CA LEU A 228 19.65 -9.80 5.81
C LEU A 228 19.76 -8.46 6.57
N VAL A 229 18.70 -8.03 7.26
CA VAL A 229 18.72 -6.84 8.12
C VAL A 229 19.25 -7.16 9.52
N LEU A 230 18.86 -8.30 10.08
CA LEU A 230 19.23 -8.67 11.44
C LEU A 230 20.73 -8.95 11.58
N ALA A 231 21.33 -9.66 10.61
CA ALA A 231 22.75 -10.01 10.65
C ALA A 231 23.69 -8.79 10.78
N PRO A 232 23.60 -7.74 9.95
CA PRO A 232 24.46 -6.56 10.10
C PRO A 232 24.15 -5.76 11.37
N VAL A 233 22.89 -5.69 11.79
CA VAL A 233 22.53 -5.02 13.05
C VAL A 233 23.17 -5.75 14.25
N ALA A 234 23.08 -7.08 14.28
CA ALA A 234 23.69 -7.91 15.32
C ALA A 234 25.22 -7.74 15.33
N ALA A 235 25.86 -7.76 14.16
CA ALA A 235 27.30 -7.53 14.03
C ALA A 235 27.73 -6.12 14.50
N LEU A 236 26.93 -5.08 14.23
CA LEU A 236 27.20 -3.73 14.72
C LEU A 236 27.09 -3.65 16.25
N VAL A 237 26.08 -4.30 16.83
CA VAL A 237 25.88 -4.32 18.29
C VAL A 237 27.00 -5.08 19.00
N THR A 238 27.53 -6.17 18.42
CA THR A 238 28.67 -6.90 19.01
C THR A 238 29.97 -6.10 18.95
N LEU A 239 30.22 -5.38 17.84
CA LEU A 239 31.41 -4.54 17.67
C LEU A 239 31.36 -3.25 18.49
N PHE A 240 30.17 -2.68 18.67
CA PHE A 240 29.96 -1.43 19.42
C PHE A 240 28.85 -1.60 20.46
N PRO A 241 29.11 -2.26 21.61
CA PRO A 241 28.08 -2.54 22.61
C PRO A 241 27.33 -1.29 23.11
N GLY A 242 27.95 -0.11 23.04
CA GLY A 242 27.33 1.17 23.41
C GLY A 242 26.14 1.60 22.52
N ILE A 243 25.96 1.01 21.34
CA ILE A 243 24.76 1.25 20.50
C ILE A 243 23.62 0.29 20.86
N ALA A 244 23.87 -0.73 21.68
CA ALA A 244 22.83 -1.66 22.10
C ALA A 244 21.73 -0.90 22.87
N GLY A 245 20.48 -1.18 22.53
CA GLY A 245 19.35 -0.57 23.24
C GLY A 245 18.08 -0.52 22.42
N PHE A 246 17.04 0.04 23.04
CA PHE A 246 15.71 0.18 22.46
C PHE A 246 15.74 0.81 21.06
N TRP A 247 16.47 1.92 20.89
CA TRP A 247 16.52 2.66 19.63
C TRP A 247 17.13 1.87 18.47
N THR A 248 18.14 1.03 18.74
CA THR A 248 18.74 0.17 17.71
C THR A 248 17.77 -0.89 17.22
N VAL A 249 16.97 -1.46 18.13
CA VAL A 249 15.89 -2.41 17.77
C VAL A 249 14.81 -1.70 16.95
N VAL A 250 14.39 -0.49 17.37
CA VAL A 250 13.40 0.29 16.62
C VAL A 250 13.89 0.60 15.21
N ILE A 251 15.13 1.07 15.05
CA ILE A 251 15.72 1.37 13.73
C ILE A 251 15.79 0.10 12.88
N ALA A 252 16.23 -1.03 13.44
CA ALA A 252 16.30 -2.31 12.73
C ALA A 252 14.92 -2.75 12.21
N ILE A 253 13.88 -2.62 13.04
CA ILE A 253 12.49 -2.92 12.65
C ILE A 253 12.03 -1.98 11.54
N VAL A 254 12.28 -0.67 11.67
CA VAL A 254 11.89 0.33 10.65
C VAL A 254 12.58 0.04 9.32
N VAL A 255 13.88 -0.30 9.33
CA VAL A 255 14.63 -0.69 8.13
C VAL A 255 14.05 -1.96 7.51
N ALA A 256 13.77 -2.99 8.31
CA ALA A 256 13.17 -4.24 7.83
C ALA A 256 11.80 -4.01 7.17
N ILE A 257 10.92 -3.24 7.81
CA ILE A 257 9.60 -2.89 7.27
C ILE A 257 9.74 -2.08 5.99
N SER A 258 10.67 -1.11 5.96
CA SER A 258 10.91 -0.25 4.79
C SER A 258 11.41 -1.05 3.59
N LEU A 259 12.36 -1.95 3.80
CA LEU A 259 12.87 -2.82 2.75
C LEU A 259 11.79 -3.79 2.25
N LYS A 260 10.96 -4.33 3.15
CA LYS A 260 9.83 -5.20 2.79
C LYS A 260 8.86 -4.43 1.90
N ALA A 261 8.50 -3.21 2.29
CA ALA A 261 7.60 -2.34 1.52
C ALA A 261 8.19 -1.90 0.17
N ALA A 262 9.51 -1.74 0.09
CA ALA A 262 10.19 -1.33 -1.13
C ALA A 262 10.38 -2.48 -2.13
N ILE A 263 10.52 -3.73 -1.67
CA ILE A 263 10.95 -4.87 -2.49
C ILE A 263 9.87 -5.96 -2.57
N VAL A 264 9.41 -6.46 -1.42
CA VAL A 264 8.49 -7.60 -1.34
C VAL A 264 7.06 -7.21 -1.75
N ASP A 265 6.62 -6.02 -1.36
CA ASP A 265 5.28 -5.54 -1.73
C ASP A 265 5.11 -5.35 -3.25
N PRO A 266 6.06 -4.74 -3.98
CA PRO A 266 6.02 -4.75 -5.43
C PRO A 266 6.01 -6.15 -6.06
N LEU A 267 6.71 -7.13 -5.48
CA LEU A 267 6.68 -8.52 -5.93
C LEU A 267 5.26 -9.07 -5.86
N ALA A 268 4.61 -8.90 -4.71
CA ALA A 268 3.26 -9.38 -4.48
C ALA A 268 2.23 -8.69 -5.39
N MET A 269 2.35 -7.36 -5.52
CA MET A 269 1.56 -6.55 -6.44
C MET A 269 1.69 -7.06 -7.88
N ALA A 270 2.92 -7.18 -8.41
CA ALA A 270 3.16 -7.62 -9.79
C ALA A 270 2.66 -9.06 -10.06
N ALA A 271 2.73 -9.95 -9.06
CA ALA A 271 2.18 -11.30 -9.17
C ALA A 271 0.64 -11.29 -9.22
N LEU A 272 -0.03 -10.51 -8.36
CA LEU A 272 -1.49 -10.43 -8.37
C LEU A 272 -2.05 -9.72 -9.60
N LEU A 273 -1.36 -8.71 -10.12
CA LEU A 273 -1.72 -8.09 -11.40
C LEU A 273 -1.74 -9.12 -12.54
N GLN A 274 -0.70 -9.96 -12.65
CA GLN A 274 -0.65 -11.04 -13.65
C GLN A 274 -1.82 -12.02 -13.46
N ALA A 275 -2.03 -12.49 -12.24
CA ALA A 275 -3.11 -13.44 -11.95
C ALA A 275 -4.48 -12.85 -12.30
N TYR A 276 -4.73 -11.60 -11.90
CA TYR A 276 -5.98 -10.92 -12.19
C TYR A 276 -6.21 -10.76 -13.68
N PHE A 277 -5.23 -10.23 -14.42
CA PHE A 277 -5.37 -10.00 -15.86
C PHE A 277 -5.57 -11.27 -16.65
N ARG A 278 -4.93 -12.37 -16.25
CA ARG A 278 -5.11 -13.68 -16.87
C ARG A 278 -6.47 -14.28 -16.54
N VAL A 279 -6.90 -14.18 -15.29
CA VAL A 279 -8.17 -14.78 -14.84
C VAL A 279 -9.37 -14.04 -15.40
N THR A 280 -9.27 -12.72 -15.57
CA THR A 280 -10.38 -11.86 -16.03
C THR A 280 -10.41 -11.64 -17.54
N GLU A 281 -9.46 -12.20 -18.28
CA GLU A 281 -9.35 -12.03 -19.73
C GLU A 281 -10.65 -12.43 -20.45
N GLY A 282 -11.17 -11.52 -21.28
CA GLY A 282 -12.39 -11.72 -22.07
C GLY A 282 -13.70 -11.78 -21.26
N GLN A 283 -13.65 -11.61 -19.93
CA GLN A 283 -14.86 -11.64 -19.10
C GLN A 283 -15.59 -10.30 -19.07
N GLN A 284 -16.91 -10.37 -18.89
CA GLN A 284 -17.75 -9.21 -18.60
C GLN A 284 -18.19 -9.22 -17.13
N PRO A 285 -18.45 -8.05 -16.52
CA PRO A 285 -19.01 -7.95 -15.17
C PRO A 285 -20.37 -8.67 -15.06
N ASN A 286 -20.49 -9.63 -14.15
CA ASN A 286 -21.74 -10.35 -13.93
C ASN A 286 -22.74 -9.48 -13.13
N PRO A 287 -23.98 -9.27 -13.61
CA PRO A 287 -25.02 -8.50 -12.92
C PRO A 287 -25.38 -9.00 -11.51
N GLU A 288 -25.32 -10.31 -11.26
CA GLU A 288 -25.57 -10.86 -9.92
C GLU A 288 -24.48 -10.42 -8.93
N TRP A 289 -23.22 -10.38 -9.37
CA TRP A 289 -22.11 -9.93 -8.53
C TRP A 289 -22.14 -8.42 -8.30
N VAL A 290 -22.64 -7.65 -9.26
CA VAL A 290 -22.97 -6.23 -9.06
C VAL A 290 -23.95 -6.08 -7.89
N GLN A 291 -25.08 -6.79 -7.91
CA GLN A 291 -26.10 -6.69 -6.86
C GLN A 291 -25.56 -7.13 -5.50
N LYS A 292 -24.77 -8.21 -5.44
CA LYS A 292 -24.11 -8.66 -4.20
C LYS A 292 -23.18 -7.59 -3.62
N LEU A 293 -22.35 -6.96 -4.44
CA LEU A 293 -21.44 -5.91 -3.99
C LEU A 293 -22.19 -4.65 -3.56
N GLU A 294 -23.27 -4.27 -4.26
CA GLU A 294 -24.14 -3.16 -3.87
C GLU A 294 -24.88 -3.42 -2.55
N GLY A 295 -25.20 -4.67 -2.24
CA GLY A 295 -25.79 -5.08 -0.97
C GLY A 295 -24.82 -5.09 0.21
N VAL A 296 -23.53 -5.33 -0.04
CA VAL A 296 -22.50 -5.44 1.02
C VAL A 296 -21.73 -4.13 1.25
N SER A 297 -21.67 -3.23 0.27
CA SER A 297 -20.87 -2.00 0.39
C SER A 297 -21.55 -0.76 -0.17
N ASP A 298 -21.84 0.19 0.72
CA ASP A 298 -22.30 1.53 0.32
C ASP A 298 -21.25 2.28 -0.51
N LYS A 299 -19.97 2.00 -0.30
CA LYS A 299 -18.87 2.58 -1.09
C LYS A 299 -18.90 2.07 -2.53
N PHE A 300 -19.27 0.80 -2.74
CA PHE A 300 -19.47 0.26 -4.08
C PHE A 300 -20.68 0.90 -4.78
N ARG A 301 -21.78 1.13 -4.04
CA ARG A 301 -22.95 1.87 -4.57
C ARG A 301 -22.58 3.29 -4.99
N LYS A 302 -21.85 4.02 -4.13
CA LYS A 302 -21.34 5.36 -4.40
C LYS A 302 -20.42 5.40 -5.63
N LEU A 303 -19.61 4.35 -5.85
CA LEU A 303 -18.78 4.21 -7.04
C LEU A 303 -19.65 4.12 -8.32
N GLY A 304 -20.75 3.37 -8.28
CA GLY A 304 -21.71 3.29 -9.40
C GLY A 304 -22.52 4.57 -9.63
N GLU A 305 -22.80 5.35 -8.59
CA GLU A 305 -23.40 6.69 -8.71
C GLU A 305 -22.43 7.68 -9.38
N LYS A 306 -21.16 7.67 -8.95
CA LYS A 306 -20.10 8.48 -9.58
C LYS A 306 -19.87 8.09 -11.03
N ALA A 307 -19.91 6.80 -11.36
CA ALA A 307 -19.82 6.33 -12.74
C ALA A 307 -20.95 6.88 -13.63
N ARG A 308 -22.19 6.89 -13.15
CA ARG A 308 -23.37 7.40 -13.89
C ARG A 308 -23.39 8.92 -14.03
N SER A 309 -22.82 9.64 -13.07
CA SER A 309 -22.75 11.11 -13.06
C SER A 309 -21.48 11.68 -13.68
N PHE A 310 -20.57 10.82 -14.14
CA PHE A 310 -19.29 11.25 -14.71
C PHE A 310 -19.51 11.89 -16.08
N VAL A 311 -18.99 13.11 -16.23
CA VAL A 311 -18.94 13.83 -17.50
C VAL A 311 -17.47 14.02 -17.87
N PRO A 312 -17.00 13.44 -18.99
CA PRO A 312 -15.62 13.63 -19.44
C PRO A 312 -15.29 15.13 -19.58
N GLY A 313 -14.18 15.57 -18.98
CA GLY A 313 -13.68 16.95 -19.12
C GLY A 313 -14.28 18.02 -18.20
N LYS A 314 -15.20 17.69 -17.28
CA LYS A 314 -15.66 18.62 -16.23
C LYS A 314 -15.07 18.24 -14.86
N SER A 315 -13.99 18.94 -14.49
CA SER A 315 -13.45 18.98 -13.12
C SER A 315 -14.54 19.40 -12.12
N THR A 316 -14.86 18.54 -11.16
CA THR A 316 -15.70 18.94 -10.01
C THR A 316 -14.76 19.38 -8.89
N PRO A 317 -14.80 20.64 -8.43
CA PRO A 317 -14.01 21.07 -7.28
C PRO A 317 -14.33 20.19 -6.08
N VAL A 318 -13.29 19.77 -5.35
CA VAL A 318 -13.45 19.04 -4.08
C VAL A 318 -14.02 20.02 -3.06
N GLU A 319 -15.26 19.78 -2.63
CA GLU A 319 -15.78 20.39 -1.41
C GLU A 319 -15.05 19.74 -0.22
N PRO A 320 -14.39 20.51 0.65
CA PRO A 320 -13.74 19.98 1.85
C PRO A 320 -14.75 19.19 2.68
N ALA A 321 -14.35 18.02 3.18
CA ALA A 321 -15.18 17.22 4.06
C ALA A 321 -15.63 18.05 5.26
N ALA A 322 -16.94 18.31 5.36
CA ALA A 322 -17.52 18.96 6.53
C ALA A 322 -17.23 18.12 7.78
N PRO A 323 -16.81 18.74 8.90
CA PRO A 323 -16.63 18.03 10.16
C PRO A 323 -17.99 17.43 10.58
N THR A 324 -18.00 16.15 10.90
CA THR A 324 -19.17 15.46 11.46
C THR A 324 -19.54 16.13 12.79
N PRO A 325 -20.76 16.68 12.94
CA PRO A 325 -21.26 17.05 14.24
C PRO A 325 -21.72 15.77 14.93
N ASN A 326 -20.98 15.33 15.96
CA ASN A 326 -21.45 14.65 17.17
C ASN A 326 -20.28 13.90 17.84
N ASP A 327 -19.71 14.51 18.88
CA ASP A 327 -19.51 13.83 20.17
C ASP A 327 -19.68 14.88 21.28
N PRO A 328 -20.54 14.64 22.28
CA PRO A 328 -20.80 15.60 23.36
C PRO A 328 -19.69 15.63 24.41
N ALA A 329 -19.37 16.86 24.82
CA ALA A 329 -18.67 17.36 26.02
C ALA A 329 -17.63 16.48 26.73
#